data_AF-A0A933R5F3-F1
#
_entry.id   AF-A0A933R5F3-F1
#
_cell.length_a   1.000
_cell.length_b   1.000
_cell.length_c   1.000
_cell.angle_alpha   90.00
_cell.angle_beta   90.00
_cell.angle_gamma   90.00
#
_symmetry.space_group_name_H-M   'P 1'
#
loop_
_entity.id
_entity.type
_entity.pdbx_description
1 polymer ?
#
loop_
_entity_poly.entity_id
_entity_poly.type
_entity_poly.pdbx_seq_one_letter_code
_entity_poly.pdbx_strand_id
1 'polypeptide(L)' 'MNIIQKVNDAILQPLISLLMAAAVAYFLFGVMKFVKNQDNEDALAEGKRHMLWGIIGIAIMVSVYGILNFINVFVIGFS' A
#
# COMPACT_ATOMS: atom_id res chain seq x y z
N MET A 1 -20.48 20.92 3.28
CA MET A 1 -19.87 19.60 3.50
C MET A 1 -20.91 18.54 3.18
N ASN A 2 -20.84 17.96 1.98
CA ASN A 2 -21.79 16.94 1.54
C ASN A 2 -21.52 15.64 2.32
N ILE A 3 -22.54 14.80 2.50
CA ILE A 3 -22.42 13.50 3.21
C ILE A 3 -21.28 12.65 2.60
N ILE A 4 -21.13 12.73 1.27
CA ILE A 4 -20.06 12.08 0.51
C ILE A 4 -18.66 12.51 0.98
N GLN A 5 -18.46 13.80 1.27
CA GLN A 5 -17.18 14.32 1.76
C GLN A 5 -16.87 13.82 3.18
N LYS A 6 -17.88 13.78 4.06
CA LYS A 6 -17.69 13.25 5.42
C LYS A 6 -17.32 11.77 5.41
N VAL A 7 -17.91 10.97 4.54
CA VAL A 7 -17.58 9.55 4.40
C VAL A 7 -16.15 9.38 3.88
N ASN A 8 -15.74 10.18 2.90
CA ASN A 8 -14.38 10.15 2.37
C ASN A 8 -13.34 10.47 3.46
N ASP A 9 -13.54 11.55 4.20
CA ASP A 9 -12.55 12.05 5.15
C ASP A 9 -12.51 11.22 6.45
N ALA A 10 -13.66 10.70 6.89
CA ALA A 10 -13.74 9.93 8.13
C ALA A 10 -13.50 8.43 7.96
N ILE A 11 -13.71 7.86 6.76
CA ILE A 11 -13.61 6.41 6.53
C ILE A 11 -12.54 6.08 5.50
N LEU A 12 -12.62 6.65 4.29
CA LEU A 12 -11.71 6.26 3.21
C LEU A 12 -10.27 6.66 3.50
N GLN A 13 -10.04 7.90 3.94
CA GLN A 13 -8.69 8.41 4.17
C GLN A 13 -7.95 7.67 5.31
N PRO A 14 -8.58 7.42 6.48
CA PRO A 14 -7.97 6.60 7.52
C PRO A 14 -7.79 5.14 7.11
N LEU A 15 -8.73 4.56 6.37
CA LEU A 15 -8.64 3.17 5.90
C LEU A 15 -7.46 2.98 4.93
N ILE A 16 -7.28 3.90 3.98
CA ILE A 16 -6.15 3.91 3.05
C ILE A 16 -4.82 4.01 3.84
N SER A 17 -4.76 4.91 4.83
CA SER A 17 -3.57 5.06 5.68
C SER A 17 -3.27 3.77 6.48
N LEU A 18 -4.29 3.12 7.03
CA LEU A 18 -4.16 1.85 7.73
C LEU A 18 -3.66 0.73 6.81
N LEU A 19 -4.22 0.62 5.60
CA LEU A 19 -3.80 -0.37 4.61
C LEU A 19 -2.36 -0.14 4.15
N MET A 20 -1.93 1.11 4.01
CA MET A 20 -0.54 1.45 3.72
C MET A 20 0.40 0.98 4.84
N ALA A 21 0.06 1.28 6.10
CA ALA A 21 0.84 0.84 7.25
C ALA A 21 0.92 -0.70 7.33
N ALA A 22 -0.18 -1.39 7.06
CA ALA A 22 -0.22 -2.85 7.01
C ALA A 22 0.63 -3.43 5.86
N ALA A 23 0.58 -2.82 4.66
CA ALA A 23 1.40 -3.25 3.52
C ALA A 23 2.90 -3.09 3.81
N VAL A 24 3.31 -1.96 4.39
CA VAL A 24 4.69 -1.72 4.81
C VAL A 24 5.11 -2.70 5.90
N ALA A 25 4.26 -2.96 6.89
CA ALA A 25 4.55 -3.95 7.93
C ALA A 25 4.72 -5.36 7.36
N TYR A 26 3.88 -5.75 6.40
CA TYR A 26 3.97 -7.05 5.73
C TYR A 26 5.25 -7.17 4.89
N PHE A 27 5.62 -6.09 4.19
CA PHE A 27 6.89 -6.00 3.48
C PHE A 27 8.09 -6.16 4.42
N LEU A 28 8.12 -5.43 5.54
CA LEU A 28 9.17 -5.53 6.55
C LEU A 28 9.25 -6.93 7.17
N PHE A 29 8.10 -7.58 7.42
CA PHE A 29 8.07 -8.96 7.89
C PHE A 29 8.70 -9.92 6.87
N GLY A 30 8.42 -9.75 5.58
CA GLY A 30 9.05 -10.49 4.50
C GLY A 30 10.57 -10.31 4.47
N VAL A 31 11.06 -9.08 4.63
CA VAL A 31 12.49 -8.77 4.70
C VAL A 31 13.15 -9.44 5.91
N MET A 32 12.55 -9.34 7.10
CA MET A 32 13.09 -9.98 8.31
C MET A 32 13.16 -11.51 8.15
N LYS A 33 12.13 -12.13 7.56
CA LYS A 33 12.08 -13.58 7.31
C LYS A 33 13.11 -14.01 6.25
N PHE A 34 13.33 -13.18 5.23
CA PHE A 34 14.35 -13.39 4.20
C PHE A 34 15.78 -13.29 4.77
N VAL A 35 16.06 -12.29 5.61
CA VAL A 35 17.39 -12.07 6.21
C VAL A 35 17.71 -13.13 7.26
N LYS A 36 16.74 -13.58 8.05
CA LYS A 36 16.95 -14.52 9.17
C LYS A 36 17.16 -15.97 8.73
N ASN A 37 16.63 -16.38 7.58
CA ASN A 37 16.64 -17.78 7.14
C ASN A 37 17.45 -17.99 5.85
N GLN A 38 18.64 -17.40 5.75
CA GLN A 38 19.49 -17.54 4.56
C GLN A 38 20.01 -18.97 4.35
N ASP A 39 20.03 -19.80 5.38
CA ASP A 39 20.55 -21.18 5.33
C ASP A 39 19.48 -22.22 4.92
N ASN A 40 18.22 -21.82 4.72
CA ASN A 40 17.13 -22.73 4.35
C ASN A 40 16.42 -22.22 3.08
N GLU A 41 16.58 -22.94 1.97
CA GLU A 41 16.03 -22.58 0.66
C GLU A 41 14.50 -22.39 0.66
N ASP A 42 13.76 -23.18 1.44
CA ASP A 42 12.30 -23.08 1.54
C ASP A 42 11.88 -21.77 2.23
N ALA A 43 12.55 -21.43 3.33
CA ALA A 43 12.29 -20.20 4.08
C ALA A 43 12.72 -18.95 3.29
N LEU A 44 13.77 -19.08 2.47
CA LEU A 44 14.23 -18.09 1.51
C LEU A 44 13.16 -17.82 0.44
N ALA A 45 12.60 -18.88 -0.16
CA ALA A 45 11.52 -18.78 -1.14
C ALA A 45 10.26 -18.14 -0.54
N GLU A 46 9.93 -18.50 0.71
CA GLU A 46 8.81 -17.91 1.43
C GLU A 46 9.01 -16.42 1.71
N GLY A 47 10.20 -16.02 2.20
CA GLY A 47 10.55 -14.62 2.44
C GLY A 47 10.47 -13.77 1.17
N LYS A 48 10.98 -14.29 0.04
CA LYS A 48 10.83 -13.65 -1.28
C LYS A 48 9.38 -13.45 -1.67
N ARG A 49 8.53 -14.46 -1.45
CA ARG A 49 7.09 -14.37 -1.74
C ARG A 49 6.41 -13.29 -0.89
N HIS A 50 6.72 -13.21 0.41
CA HIS A 50 6.18 -12.16 1.27
C HIS A 50 6.63 -10.75 0.87
N MET A 51 7.89 -10.58 0.50
CA MET A 51 8.38 -9.30 -0.04
C MET A 51 7.64 -8.92 -1.33
N LEU A 52 7.42 -9.87 -2.24
CA LEU A 52 6.70 -9.64 -3.49
C LEU A 52 5.25 -9.16 -3.23
N TRP A 53 4.53 -9.84 -2.33
CA TRP A 53 3.18 -9.42 -1.94
C TRP A 53 3.16 -8.03 -1.27
N GLY A 54 4.16 -7.71 -0.46
CA GLY A 54 4.34 -6.37 0.10
C GLY A 54 4.54 -5.30 -0.97
N ILE A 55 5.42 -5.55 -1.95
CA ILE A 55 5.68 -4.64 -3.08
C ILE A 55 4.42 -4.44 -3.92
N ILE A 56 3.68 -5.50 -4.22
CA ILE A 56 2.42 -5.41 -4.96
C ILE A 56 1.41 -4.54 -4.21
N GLY A 57 1.29 -4.73 -2.88
CA GLY A 57 0.43 -3.90 -2.04
C GLY A 57 0.81 -2.41 -2.12
N ILE A 58 2.09 -2.09 -1.98
CA ILE A 58 2.60 -0.71 -2.08
C ILE A 58 2.34 -0.14 -3.48
N ALA A 59 2.60 -0.90 -4.54
CA ALA A 59 2.38 -0.47 -5.92
C ALA A 59 0.92 -0.13 -6.21
N ILE A 60 -0.04 -0.91 -5.69
CA ILE A 60 -1.47 -0.61 -5.81
C ILE A 60 -1.78 0.72 -5.11
N MET A 61 -1.29 0.92 -3.89
CA MET A 61 -1.55 2.14 -3.13
C MET A 61 -0.99 3.39 -3.82
N VAL A 62 0.23 3.31 -4.35
CA VAL A 62 0.84 4.39 -5.15
C VAL A 62 0.04 4.67 -6.42
N SER A 63 -0.44 3.61 -7.10
CA SER A 63 -1.27 3.76 -8.29
C SER A 63 -2.59 4.47 -7.99
N VAL A 64 -3.27 4.10 -6.89
CA VAL A 64 -4.50 4.77 -6.46
C VAL A 64 -4.25 6.25 -6.15
N TYR A 65 -3.22 6.58 -5.38
CA TYR A 65 -2.85 7.97 -5.11
C TYR A 65 -2.51 8.74 -6.39
N GLY A 66 -1.79 8.13 -7.32
CA GLY A 66 -1.47 8.70 -8.62
C GLY A 66 -2.72 9.02 -9.43
N ILE A 67 -3.68 8.09 -9.49
CA ILE A 67 -4.96 8.28 -10.19
C ILE A 67 -5.79 9.38 -9.53
N LEU A 68 -5.92 9.37 -8.19
CA LEU A 68 -6.66 10.40 -7.46
C LEU A 68 -6.05 11.80 -7.69
N ASN A 69 -4.72 11.90 -7.66
CA ASN A 69 -4.04 13.16 -7.92
C ASN A 69 -4.17 13.59 -9.38
N PHE A 70 -4.05 12.65 -10.32
CA PHE A 70 -4.25 12.91 -11.74
C PHE A 70 -5.65 13.44 -12.03
N ILE A 71 -6.68 12.81 -11.47
CA ILE A 71 -8.07 13.26 -11.60
C ILE A 71 -8.24 14.64 -10.96
N ASN A 72 -7.69 14.89 -9.76
CA ASN A 72 -7.78 16.20 -9.13
C ASN A 72 -7.13 17.30 -9.97
N VAL A 73 -5.89 17.08 -10.44
CA VAL A 73 -5.18 18.04 -11.29
C VAL A 73 -5.91 18.26 -12.61
N PHE A 74 -6.38 17.19 -13.24
CA PHE A 74 -7.11 17.28 -14.50
C PHE A 74 -8.46 17.98 -14.33
N VAL A 75 -9.25 17.65 -13.30
CA VAL A 75 -10.59 18.22 -13.10
C VAL A 75 -10.53 19.67 -12.61
N ILE A 76 -9.64 19.97 -11.65
CA ILE A 76 -9.57 21.29 -11.01
C ILE A 76 -8.66 22.24 -11.82
N GLY A 77 -7.69 21.72 -12.58
CA GLY A 77 -6.78 22.53 -13.40
C GLY A 77 -7.42 23.21 -14.62
N PHE A 78 -8.66 22.84 -14.98
CA PHE A 78 -9.46 23.52 -16.02
C PHE A 78 -10.58 24.42 -15.46
N SER A 79 -10.71 24.55 -14.12
CA SER A 79 -11.67 25.43 -13.45
C SER A 79 -10.99 26.69 -12.90
#